data_AF-A0A931F4Y7-F1
#
_entry.id   AF-A0A931F4Y7-F1
#
_cell.length_a   1.000
_cell.length_b   1.000
_cell.length_c   1.000
_cell.angle_alpha   90.00
_cell.angle_beta   90.00
_cell.angle_gamma   90.00
#
_symmetry.space_group_name_H-M   'P 1'
#
loop_
_entity.id
_entity.type
_entity.pdbx_description
1 polymer ?
#
loop_
_entity_poly.entity_id
_entity_poly.type
_entity_poly.pdbx_seq_one_letter_code
_entity_poly.pdbx_strand_id
1 'polypeptide(L)'
;MFLRITVIAQTVALLLQAITAGLLLSSPDGRMSHRAVAFGAVFTVLLCLVAALLTRRLSVILPAVGMLVMALAQVALGLAHVKTLHVPLGALMFGVSMVQLGQAWSVARAQMAPE
;
A
#
# COMPACT_ATOMS: atom_id res chain seq x y z
N MET A 1 -14.37 10.65 -2.13
CA MET A 1 -14.57 9.62 -1.09
C MET A 1 -13.93 8.29 -1.45
N PHE A 2 -14.19 7.70 -2.63
CA PHE A 2 -13.60 6.42 -3.05
C PHE A 2 -12.06 6.34 -2.95
N LEU A 3 -11.35 7.36 -3.43
CA LEU A 3 -9.88 7.43 -3.31
C LEU A 3 -9.38 7.44 -1.86
N ARG A 4 -10.11 8.07 -0.94
CA ARG A 4 -9.73 8.05 0.49
C ARG A 4 -9.88 6.66 1.09
N ILE A 5 -11.00 6.00 0.80
CA ILE A 5 -11.28 4.64 1.30
C ILE A 5 -10.22 3.66 0.79
N THR A 6 -9.88 3.73 -0.49
CA THR A 6 -8.85 2.85 -1.09
C THR A 6 -7.46 3.13 -0.53
N VAL A 7 -7.08 4.39 -0.29
CA VAL A 7 -5.81 4.72 0.38
C VAL A 7 -5.78 4.19 1.82
N ILE A 8 -6.85 4.33 2.59
CA ILE A 8 -6.96 3.76 3.96
C ILE A 8 -6.81 2.24 3.90
N ALA A 9 -7.56 1.57 3.03
CA ALA A 9 -7.52 0.12 2.88
C ALA A 9 -6.12 -0.39 2.48
N GLN A 10 -5.47 0.29 1.51
CA GLN A 10 -4.11 -0.01 1.09
C GLN A 10 -3.12 0.14 2.25
N THR A 11 -3.25 1.22 3.01
CA THR A 11 -2.39 1.49 4.17
C THR A 11 -2.52 0.40 5.24
N VAL A 12 -3.77 0.01 5.55
CA VAL A 12 -4.05 -1.08 6.50
C VAL A 12 -3.49 -2.41 5.98
N ALA A 13 -3.67 -2.71 4.69
CA ALA A 13 -3.14 -3.93 4.09
C ALA A 13 -1.60 -3.98 4.16
N LEU A 14 -0.92 -2.87 3.89
CA LEU A 14 0.54 -2.76 4.00
C LEU A 14 1.05 -2.86 5.44
N LEU A 15 0.29 -2.35 6.42
CA LEU A 15 0.61 -2.55 7.84
C LEU A 15 0.49 -4.03 8.22
N LEU A 16 -0.60 -4.69 7.84
CA LEU A 16 -0.79 -6.13 8.06
C LEU A 16 0.28 -6.95 7.34
N GLN A 17 0.72 -6.51 6.15
CA GLN A 17 1.82 -7.12 5.40
C GLN A 17 3.11 -7.11 6.23
N ALA A 18 3.45 -5.96 6.83
CA ALA A 18 4.64 -5.81 7.66
C ALA A 18 4.56 -6.66 8.94
N ILE A 19 3.39 -6.70 9.59
CA ILE A 19 3.16 -7.54 10.78
C ILE A 19 3.33 -9.02 10.43
N THR A 20 2.66 -9.49 9.38
CA THR A 20 2.75 -10.89 8.96
C THR A 20 4.13 -11.27 8.41
N ALA A 21 4.87 -10.34 7.82
CA ALA A 21 6.28 -10.56 7.46
C ALA A 21 7.13 -10.78 8.72
N GLY A 22 6.93 -9.98 9.77
CA GLY A 22 7.57 -10.18 11.07
C GLY A 22 7.22 -11.55 11.68
N LEU A 23 5.95 -11.95 11.64
CA LEU A 23 5.52 -13.27 12.09
C LEU A 23 6.13 -14.41 11.27
N LEU A 24 6.23 -14.27 9.95
CA LEU A 24 6.90 -15.24 9.07
C LEU A 24 8.38 -15.43 9.42
N LEU A 25 9.05 -14.38 9.92
CA LEU A 25 10.44 -14.46 10.35
C LEU A 25 10.61 -15.06 11.75
N SER A 26 9.55 -15.03 12.58
CA SER A 26 9.59 -15.42 13.99
C SER A 26 8.84 -16.73 14.30
N SER A 27 8.04 -17.26 13.37
CA SER A 27 7.19 -18.44 13.60
C SER A 27 7.03 -19.30 12.34
N PRO A 28 7.01 -20.64 12.47
CA PRO A 28 6.92 -21.57 11.32
C PRO A 28 5.66 -21.39 10.45
N ASP A 29 4.52 -21.05 11.07
CA ASP A 29 3.21 -21.00 10.41
C ASP A 29 2.88 -19.65 9.74
N GLY A 30 3.76 -18.65 9.84
CA GLY A 30 3.51 -17.30 9.31
C GLY A 30 3.41 -17.20 7.78
N ARG A 31 3.71 -18.28 7.04
CA ARG A 31 3.79 -18.25 5.57
C ARG A 31 2.43 -18.15 4.90
N MET A 32 1.43 -18.85 5.42
CA MET A 32 0.08 -18.82 4.85
C MET A 32 -0.56 -17.45 5.05
N SER A 33 -0.49 -16.91 6.27
CA SER A 33 -1.03 -15.59 6.60
C SER A 33 -0.33 -14.49 5.80
N HIS A 34 1.00 -14.51 5.70
CA HIS A 34 1.75 -13.53 4.92
C HIS A 34 1.36 -13.54 3.43
N ARG A 35 1.21 -14.73 2.83
CA ARG A 35 0.75 -14.83 1.43
C ARG A 35 -0.67 -14.30 1.23
N ALA A 36 -1.60 -14.62 2.14
CA ALA A 36 -2.97 -14.14 2.06
C ALA A 36 -3.03 -12.60 2.11
N VAL A 37 -2.30 -12.00 3.05
CA VAL A 37 -2.22 -10.53 3.15
C VAL A 37 -1.51 -9.92 1.94
N ALA A 38 -0.52 -10.60 1.35
CA ALA A 38 0.16 -10.14 0.14
C ALA A 38 -0.80 -9.95 -1.04
N PHE A 39 -1.71 -10.90 -1.25
CA PHE A 39 -2.75 -10.75 -2.27
C PHE A 39 -3.69 -9.58 -1.96
N GLY A 40 -4.07 -9.40 -0.69
CA GLY A 40 -4.87 -8.25 -0.25
C GLY A 40 -4.16 -6.90 -0.48
N ALA A 41 -2.86 -6.83 -0.22
CA ALA A 41 -2.07 -5.63 -0.47
C ALA A 41 -2.01 -5.27 -1.96
N VAL A 42 -1.75 -6.25 -2.83
CA VAL A 42 -1.77 -6.03 -4.29
C VAL A 42 -3.15 -5.60 -4.77
N PHE A 43 -4.21 -6.25 -4.28
CA PHE A 43 -5.59 -5.92 -4.63
C PHE A 43 -5.95 -4.48 -4.24
N THR A 44 -5.59 -4.05 -3.03
CA THR A 44 -5.84 -2.68 -2.58
C THR A 44 -5.02 -1.64 -3.36
N VAL A 45 -3.79 -1.95 -3.78
CA VAL A 45 -3.01 -1.10 -4.71
C VAL A 45 -3.72 -0.94 -6.05
N LEU A 46 -4.26 -2.02 -6.62
CA LEU A 46 -5.04 -1.95 -7.86
C LEU A 46 -6.30 -1.11 -7.70
N LEU A 47 -7.03 -1.27 -6.58
CA LEU A 47 -8.19 -0.42 -6.28
C LEU A 47 -7.81 1.06 -6.15
N CYS A 48 -6.68 1.35 -5.51
CA CYS A 48 -6.17 2.72 -5.38
C CYS A 48 -5.79 3.30 -6.76
N LEU A 49 -5.20 2.50 -7.65
CA LEU A 49 -4.94 2.90 -9.04
C LEU A 49 -6.22 3.18 -9.82
N VAL A 50 -7.22 2.30 -9.73
CA VAL A 50 -8.53 2.54 -10.36
C VAL A 50 -9.15 3.83 -9.82
N ALA A 51 -9.11 4.05 -8.50
CA ALA A 51 -9.60 5.29 -7.90
C ALA A 51 -8.85 6.53 -8.41
N ALA A 52 -7.53 6.43 -8.59
CA ALA A 52 -6.71 7.51 -9.13
C ALA A 52 -7.04 7.80 -10.60
N LEU A 53 -7.19 6.77 -11.44
CA LEU A 53 -7.56 6.91 -12.86
C LEU A 53 -8.91 7.62 -13.03
N LEU A 54 -9.88 7.33 -12.16
CA LEU A 54 -11.19 8.00 -12.17
C LEU A 54 -11.10 9.51 -11.90
N THR A 55 -10.04 9.99 -11.25
CA THR A 55 -9.83 11.44 -11.05
C THR A 55 -9.38 12.17 -12.30
N ARG A 56 -8.80 11.45 -13.29
CA ARG A 56 -8.16 12.00 -14.50
C ARG A 56 -7.07 13.04 -14.21
N ARG A 57 -6.49 13.03 -13.00
CA ARG A 57 -5.41 13.95 -12.60
C ARG A 57 -4.09 13.21 -12.58
N LEU A 58 -3.15 13.64 -13.41
CA LEU A 58 -1.83 13.01 -13.51
C LEU A 58 -1.09 12.99 -12.17
N SER A 59 -1.25 14.05 -11.37
CA SER A 59 -0.66 14.18 -10.02
C SER A 59 -1.15 13.13 -9.02
N VAL A 60 -2.30 12.49 -9.28
CA VAL A 60 -2.86 11.42 -8.44
C VAL A 60 -2.58 10.05 -9.06
N ILE A 61 -2.59 9.96 -10.39
CA ILE A 61 -2.32 8.72 -11.13
C ILE A 61 -0.86 8.28 -10.97
N LEU A 62 0.10 9.20 -11.09
CA LEU A 62 1.53 8.87 -11.07
C LEU A 62 1.97 8.18 -9.77
N PRO A 63 1.61 8.68 -8.57
CA PRO A 63 1.90 7.98 -7.31
C PRO A 63 1.26 6.59 -7.23
N ALA A 64 0.03 6.42 -7.73
CA ALA A 64 -0.65 5.13 -7.71
C ALA A 64 0.01 4.11 -8.66
N VAL A 65 0.47 4.55 -9.84
CA VAL A 65 1.29 3.72 -10.74
C VAL A 65 2.61 3.34 -10.07
N GLY A 66 3.27 4.29 -9.39
CA GLY A 66 4.49 4.02 -8.62
C GLY A 66 4.28 2.92 -7.56
N MET A 67 3.17 3.00 -6.81
CA MET A 67 2.79 1.96 -5.84
C MET A 67 2.55 0.60 -6.51
N LEU A 68 1.93 0.56 -7.69
CA LEU A 68 1.76 -0.69 -8.45
C LEU A 68 3.11 -1.28 -8.87
N VAL A 69 4.02 -0.47 -9.40
CA VAL A 69 5.36 -0.93 -9.78
C VAL A 69 6.11 -1.49 -8.58
N MET A 70 6.07 -0.80 -7.43
CA MET A 70 6.66 -1.32 -6.18
C MET A 70 6.01 -2.63 -5.72
N ALA A 71 4.68 -2.76 -5.83
CA ALA A 71 3.97 -3.98 -5.47
C ALA A 71 4.36 -5.17 -6.37
N LEU A 72 4.53 -4.94 -7.67
CA LEU A 72 5.01 -5.98 -8.59
C LEU A 72 6.46 -6.38 -8.27
N ALA A 73 7.32 -5.40 -7.97
CA ALA A 73 8.67 -5.67 -7.48
C ALA A 73 8.67 -6.46 -6.17
N GLN A 74 7.76 -6.16 -5.23
CA GLN A 74 7.57 -6.93 -4.00
C GLN A 74 7.25 -8.40 -4.29
N VAL A 75 6.32 -8.68 -5.21
CA VAL A 75 5.97 -10.05 -5.61
C VAL A 75 7.18 -10.77 -6.20
N ALA A 76 7.89 -10.13 -7.13
CA ALA A 76 9.09 -10.71 -7.75
C ALA A 76 10.18 -11.03 -6.72
N LEU A 77 10.51 -10.07 -5.84
CA LEU A 77 11.50 -10.24 -4.77
C LEU A 77 11.08 -11.31 -3.75
N GLY A 78 9.78 -11.38 -3.43
CA GLY A 78 9.22 -12.38 -2.51
C GLY A 78 9.32 -13.79 -3.08
N LEU A 79 9.02 -13.98 -4.37
CA LEU A 79 9.21 -15.25 -5.08
C LEU A 79 10.68 -15.64 -5.19
N ALA A 80 11.56 -14.66 -5.43
CA ALA A 80 13.01 -14.86 -5.49
C ALA A 80 13.68 -15.00 -4.10
N HIS A 81 12.93 -14.88 -3.00
CA HIS A 81 13.43 -14.96 -1.63
C HIS A 81 14.52 -13.93 -1.26
N VAL A 82 14.56 -12.78 -1.96
CA VAL A 82 15.55 -11.71 -1.73
C VAL A 82 15.10 -10.80 -0.59
N LYS A 83 15.13 -11.32 0.64
CA LYS A 83 14.59 -10.66 1.84
C LYS A 83 15.23 -9.30 2.14
N THR A 84 16.53 -9.15 1.84
CA THR A 84 17.31 -7.93 2.04
C THR A 84 16.76 -6.72 1.29
N LEU A 85 16.09 -6.93 0.15
CA LEU A 85 15.41 -5.88 -0.61
C LEU A 85 13.90 -5.90 -0.41
N HIS A 86 13.32 -7.10 -0.31
CA HIS A 86 11.89 -7.28 -0.13
C HIS A 86 11.39 -6.57 1.15
N VAL A 87 12.05 -6.77 2.30
CA VAL A 87 11.57 -6.21 3.56
C VAL A 87 11.65 -4.67 3.58
N PRO A 88 12.80 -4.03 3.24
CA PRO A 88 12.86 -2.57 3.22
C PRO A 88 11.92 -1.92 2.21
N LEU A 89 11.74 -2.53 1.03
CA LEU A 89 10.81 -2.00 0.03
C LEU A 89 9.35 -2.07 0.52
N GLY A 90 8.97 -3.14 1.23
CA GLY A 90 7.64 -3.23 1.86
C GLY A 90 7.42 -2.14 2.93
N ALA A 91 8.43 -1.88 3.77
CA ALA A 91 8.38 -0.78 4.74
C ALA A 91 8.29 0.59 4.07
N LEU A 92 9.02 0.80 2.98
CA LEU A 92 8.96 2.03 2.18
C LEU A 92 7.57 2.24 1.57
N MET A 93 6.96 1.19 1.00
CA MET A 93 5.58 1.25 0.49
C MET A 93 4.59 1.66 1.60
N PHE A 94 4.73 1.10 2.81
CA PHE A 94 3.90 1.51 3.94
C PHE A 94 4.11 2.99 4.30
N GLY A 95 5.36 3.46 4.37
CA GLY A 95 5.67 4.88 4.62
C GLY A 95 5.08 5.82 3.56
N VAL A 96 5.20 5.46 2.28
CA VAL A 96 4.59 6.20 1.16
C VAL A 96 3.06 6.21 1.27
N SER A 97 2.43 5.12 1.72
CA SER A 97 0.98 5.08 1.97
C SER A 97 0.54 6.00 3.11
N MET A 98 1.35 6.11 4.18
CA MET A 98 1.12 7.03 5.30
C MET A 98 1.15 8.49 4.85
N VAL A 99 2.12 8.87 4.01
CA VAL A 99 2.20 10.23 3.44
C VAL A 99 0.95 10.54 2.62
N GLN A 100 0.54 9.61 1.74
CA GLN A 100 -0.68 9.77 0.93
C GLN A 100 -1.93 9.88 1.80
N LEU A 101 -2.02 9.09 2.87
CA LEU A 101 -3.13 9.16 3.82
C LEU A 101 -3.18 10.53 4.52
N GLY A 102 -2.04 11.05 4.97
CA GLY A 102 -1.93 12.38 5.58
C GLY A 102 -2.35 13.51 4.63
N GLN A 103 -1.92 13.45 3.37
CA GLN A 103 -2.33 14.40 2.33
C GLN A 103 -3.83 14.33 2.04
N ALA A 104 -4.39 13.12 1.99
CA ALA A 104 -5.82 12.93 1.75
C ALA A 104 -6.70 13.51 2.89
N TRP A 105 -6.18 13.50 4.12
CA TRP A 105 -6.83 14.05 5.32
C TRP A 105 -6.67 15.57 5.44
N SER A 106 -5.51 16.14 5.09
CA SER A 106 -5.29 17.59 5.12
C SER A 106 -6.22 18.31 4.14
N VAL A 107 -6.36 17.77 2.92
CA VAL A 107 -7.31 18.25 1.92
C VAL A 107 -8.76 18.18 2.42
N ALA A 108 -9.10 17.20 3.26
CA ALA A 108 -10.44 17.09 3.86
C ALA A 108 -10.73 18.24 4.81
N ARG A 109 -9.78 18.55 5.70
CA ARG A 109 -9.93 19.60 6.71
C ARG A 109 -10.03 20.98 6.08
N ALA A 110 -9.23 21.26 5.05
CA ALA A 110 -9.29 22.53 4.34
C ALA A 110 -10.68 22.80 3.69
N GLN A 111 -11.38 21.75 3.26
CA GLN A 111 -12.74 21.86 2.69
C GLN A 111 -13.84 22.08 3.75
N MET A 112 -13.55 21.88 5.05
CA MET A 112 -14.52 21.95 6.14
C MET A 112 -14.38 23.21 7.00
N ALA A 113 -13.39 24.07 6.74
CA ALA A 113 -13.24 25.33 7.48
C ALA A 113 -14.26 26.38 6.96
N PRO A 114 -15.08 27.00 7.83
CA PRO A 114 -15.92 28.13 7.44
C PRO A 114 -15.04 29.37 7.15
N GLU A 115 -15.41 30.15 6.12
CA GLU A 115 -14.77 31.43 5.75
C GLU A 115 -15.08 32.55 6.76
#